data_AF-C0FU62-F1
#
_entry.id   AF-C0FU62-F1
#
_cell.length_a   1.000
_cell.length_b   1.000
_cell.length_c   1.000
_cell.angle_alpha   90.00
_cell.angle_beta   90.00
_cell.angle_gamma   90.00
#
_symmetry.space_group_name_H-M   'P 1'
#
loop_
_entity.id
_entity.type
_entity.pdbx_description
1 polymer ?
#
loop_
_entity_poly.entity_id
_entity_poly.type
_entity_poly.pdbx_seq_one_letter_code
_entity_poly.pdbx_strand_id
1 'polypeptide(L)' 'MVSVFQETWNEGEAKGIIEMGHDFGLSEEDILARLQKKLNVSLQKAQEYISAYKKQNA' A
#
# COMPACT_ATOMS: atom_id res chain seq x y z
N MET A 1 -14.62 14.75 -12.72
CA MET A 1 -13.31 14.13 -13.03
C MET A 1 -12.36 14.41 -11.87
N VAL A 2 -12.34 13.52 -10.87
CA VAL A 2 -11.43 13.60 -9.70
C VAL A 2 -10.84 12.22 -9.34
N SER A 3 -11.36 11.13 -9.91
CA SER A 3 -10.97 9.78 -9.51
C SER A 3 -9.58 9.33 -9.96
N VAL A 4 -9.09 9.79 -11.13
CA VAL A 4 -7.79 9.33 -11.65
C VAL A 4 -6.60 9.81 -10.81
N PHE A 5 -6.75 10.97 -10.16
CA PHE A 5 -5.72 11.54 -9.28
C PHE A 5 -5.70 10.87 -7.91
N GLN A 6 -6.85 10.48 -7.34
CA GLN A 6 -6.84 9.75 -6.06
C GLN A 6 -6.22 8.36 -6.19
N GLU A 7 -6.48 7.68 -7.31
CA GLU A 7 -5.99 6.31 -7.53
C GLU A 7 -4.46 6.27 -7.61
N THR A 8 -3.85 7.21 -8.35
CA THR A 8 -2.39 7.32 -8.49
C THR A 8 -1.68 7.72 -7.21
N TRP A 9 -2.29 8.59 -6.39
CA TRP A 9 -1.73 8.98 -5.09
C TRP A 9 -1.76 7.85 -4.08
N ASN A 10 -2.88 7.11 -4.03
CA ASN A 10 -3.00 5.96 -3.16
C ASN A 10 -2.01 4.85 -3.52
N GLU A 11 -1.82 4.60 -4.81
CA GLU A 11 -0.90 3.58 -5.30
C GLU A 11 0.55 3.93 -4.98
N GLY A 12 0.97 5.19 -5.19
CA GLY A 12 2.32 5.66 -4.86
C GLY A 12 2.61 5.65 -3.35
N GLU A 13 1.66 6.08 -2.51
CA GLU A 13 1.78 6.01 -1.05
C GLU A 13 1.82 4.57 -0.55
N ALA A 14 0.95 3.69 -1.08
CA ALA A 14 0.99 2.26 -0.76
C ALA A 14 2.35 1.65 -1.14
N LYS A 15 2.84 1.95 -2.34
CA LYS A 15 4.13 1.50 -2.86
C LYS A 15 5.27 1.90 -1.92
N GLY A 16 5.33 3.18 -1.53
CA GLY A 16 6.34 3.69 -0.62
C GLY A 16 6.30 3.05 0.77
N ILE A 17 5.10 2.78 1.30
CA ILE A 17 4.95 2.09 2.59
C ILE A 17 5.42 0.64 2.50
N ILE A 18 5.13 -0.05 1.39
CA ILE A 18 5.52 -1.44 1.17
C ILE A 18 7.03 -1.56 0.94
N GLU A 19 7.61 -0.69 0.11
CA GLU A 19 9.06 -0.62 -0.12
C GLU A 19 9.81 -0.29 1.16
N MET A 20 9.43 0.79 1.86
CA MET A 20 10.06 1.14 3.14
C MET A 20 9.84 0.05 4.19
N GLY A 21 8.68 -0.59 4.19
CA GLY A 21 8.35 -1.70 5.08
C GLY A 21 9.27 -2.90 4.86
N HIS A 22 9.45 -3.28 3.60
CA HIS A 22 10.31 -4.39 3.21
C HIS A 22 11.79 -4.07 3.46
N ASP A 23 12.23 -2.82 3.17
CA ASP A 23 13.60 -2.34 3.42
C ASP A 23 13.92 -2.26 4.92
N PHE A 24 12.95 -1.87 5.76
CA PHE A 24 13.07 -1.89 7.21
C PHE A 24 12.96 -3.29 7.84
N GLY A 25 12.62 -4.33 7.06
CA GLY A 25 12.33 -5.67 7.60
C GLY A 25 11.06 -5.73 8.45
N LEU A 26 10.11 -4.81 8.22
CA LEU A 26 8.80 -4.82 8.87
C LEU A 26 7.97 -5.98 8.33
N SER A 27 7.26 -6.65 9.24
CA SER A 27 6.30 -7.69 8.88
C SER A 27 5.14 -7.11 8.06
N GLU A 28 4.55 -7.92 7.18
CA GLU A 28 3.42 -7.50 6.33
C GLU A 28 2.27 -6.89 7.14
N GLU A 29 2.06 -7.32 8.38
CA GLU A 29 1.08 -6.76 9.31
C GLU A 29 1.35 -5.29 9.67
N ASP A 30 2.61 -4.92 9.87
CA ASP A 30 3.02 -3.54 10.19
C ASP A 30 2.88 -2.63 8.96
N ILE A 31 3.22 -3.18 7.78
CA ILE A 31 3.02 -2.54 6.48
C ILE A 31 1.53 -2.31 6.23
N LEU A 32 0.69 -3.32 6.48
CA LEU A 32 -0.76 -3.22 6.39
C LEU A 32 -1.31 -2.18 7.35
N ALA A 33 -0.89 -2.18 8.62
CA ALA A 33 -1.32 -1.21 9.60
C ALA A 33 -0.96 0.23 9.20
N ARG A 34 0.24 0.44 8.63
CA ARG A 34 0.64 1.73 8.04
C ARG A 34 -0.22 2.09 6.84
N LEU A 35 -0.43 1.17 5.90
CA LEU A 35 -1.27 1.40 4.72
C LEU A 35 -2.69 1.78 5.11
N GLN A 36 -3.29 1.04 6.05
CA GLN A 36 -4.61 1.33 6.60
C GLN A 36 -4.65 2.70 7.25
N LYS A 37 -3.67 3.04 8.09
CA LYS A 37 -3.64 4.32 8.81
C LYS A 37 -3.38 5.53 7.89
N LYS A 38 -2.58 5.36 6.84
CA LYS A 38 -2.14 6.45 5.95
C LYS A 38 -3.13 6.69 4.82
N LEU A 39 -3.70 5.62 4.26
CA LEU A 39 -4.71 5.68 3.19
C LEU A 39 -6.15 5.67 3.75
N ASN A 40 -6.30 5.48 5.06
CA ASN A 40 -7.59 5.33 5.76
C ASN A 40 -8.50 4.27 5.09
N VAL A 41 -7.90 3.18 4.63
CA VAL A 41 -8.57 2.09 3.92
C VAL A 41 -8.74 0.85 4.81
N SER A 42 -9.72 0.01 4.46
CA SER A 42 -9.93 -1.29 5.11
C SER A 42 -8.77 -2.25 4.88
N LEU A 43 -8.59 -3.22 5.79
CA LEU A 43 -7.52 -4.23 5.74
C LEU A 43 -7.49 -4.95 4.38
N GLN A 44 -8.66 -5.30 3.87
CA GLN A 44 -8.82 -5.94 2.56
C GLN A 44 -8.22 -5.12 1.42
N LYS A 45 -8.42 -3.80 1.46
CA LYS A 45 -7.92 -2.88 0.42
C LYS A 45 -6.41 -2.67 0.57
N ALA A 46 -5.91 -2.62 1.81
CA ALA A 46 -4.48 -2.62 2.10
C ALA A 46 -3.79 -3.91 1.61
N GLN A 47 -4.41 -5.07 1.81
CA GLN A 47 -3.93 -6.35 1.28
C GLN A 47 -3.96 -6.40 -0.25
N GLU A 48 -5.00 -5.83 -0.89
CA GLU A 48 -5.04 -5.69 -2.35
C GLU A 48 -3.85 -4.87 -2.87
N TYR A 49 -3.53 -3.75 -2.23
CA TYR A 49 -2.35 -2.97 -2.62
C TYR A 49 -1.05 -3.77 -2.48
N ILE A 50 -0.87 -4.53 -1.40
CA ILE A 50 0.30 -5.41 -1.24
C ILE A 50 0.34 -6.50 -2.32
N SER A 51 -0.81 -7.11 -2.62
CA SER A 51 -0.92 -8.18 -3.61
C SER A 51 -0.67 -7.67 -5.03
N ALA A 52 -1.23 -6.51 -5.37
CA ALA A 52 -1.01 -5.82 -6.64
C ALA A 52 0.45 -5.38 -6.78
N TYR A 53 1.06 -4.88 -5.70
CA TYR A 53 2.47 -4.51 -5.66
C TYR A 53 3.39 -5.72 -5.85
N LYS A 54 3.16 -6.81 -5.12
CA LYS A 54 3.89 -8.08 -5.28
C LYS A 54 3.73 -8.61 -6.71
N LYS A 55 2.55 -8.52 -7.30
CA LYS A 55 2.29 -8.96 -8.69
C LYS A 55 2.96 -8.06 -9.75
N GLN A 56 3.14 -6.76 -9.46
CA GLN A 56 3.85 -5.84 -10.35
C GLN A 56 5.39 -5.91 -10.21
N ASN A 57 5.91 -6.39 -9.08
CA ASN A 57 7.35 -6.52 -8.81
C ASN A 57 7.85 -7.98 -8.79
N ALA A 58 7.01 -8.95 -9.17
CA ALA A 58 7.36 -10.37 -9.34
C ALA A 58 7.81 -10.69 -10.76
#